data_AF-A0A8S1MLZ3-F1
#
_entry.id   AF-A0A8S1MLZ3-F1
#
_cell.length_a   1.000
_cell.length_b   1.000
_cell.length_c   1.000
_cell.angle_alpha   90.00
_cell.angle_beta   90.00
_cell.angle_gamma   90.00
#
_symmetry.space_group_name_H-M   'P 1'
#
loop_
_entity.id
_entity.type
_entity.pdbx_description
1 polymer ?
#
loop_
_entity_poly.entity_id
_entity_poly.type
_entity_poly.pdbx_seq_one_letter_code
_entity_poly.pdbx_strand_id
1 'polypeptide(L)'
;MRKRLGALHADSLEEYIQLAKMSWQQELIYYGTQQEIAGQQRGFDNSEKDTNTSSIEEEQEKKEQSNINVLVIDNLDKIDQVFKYCGTFRKPKKNYYLEYCSKLELSDSKETHFHFWIINSSSVKYQELIDVYYRTADCYVYLNKKSKEHQFLRFLEKVKLVNKNKNKKIFKIGNCRRISSIQNLQTINENQIVKLRNLQEGLKKVREQYF
;
A
#
# COMPACT_ATOMS: atom_id res chain seq x y z
N MET A 1 30.17 -12.34 18.34
CA MET A 1 29.85 -11.25 17.38
C MET A 1 28.37 -11.31 17.04
N ARG A 2 27.59 -10.27 17.34
CA ARG A 2 26.16 -10.22 16.97
C ARG A 2 26.04 -9.92 15.47
N LYS A 3 25.52 -10.87 14.67
CA LYS A 3 25.13 -10.63 13.27
C LYS A 3 23.96 -9.64 13.27
N ARG A 4 24.20 -8.41 12.78
CA ARG A 4 23.20 -7.37 12.61
C ARG A 4 22.60 -7.55 11.20
N LEU A 5 21.40 -8.11 11.12
CA LEU A 5 20.66 -8.31 9.87
C LEU A 5 19.54 -7.27 9.78
N GLY A 6 19.63 -6.36 8.82
CA GLY A 6 18.55 -5.43 8.48
C GLY A 6 18.93 -4.45 7.38
N ALA A 7 17.98 -4.16 6.49
CA ALA A 7 18.11 -3.20 5.38
C ALA A 7 18.53 -1.78 5.84
N LEU A 8 18.38 -1.48 7.13
CA LEU A 8 18.81 -0.23 7.78
C LEU A 8 20.32 0.06 7.72
N HIS A 9 21.17 -0.86 7.22
CA HIS A 9 22.62 -0.71 7.19
C HIS A 9 23.22 -0.88 5.79
N ALA A 10 22.41 -0.72 4.73
CA ALA A 10 22.91 -0.75 3.36
C ALA A 10 23.79 0.48 3.08
N ASP A 11 24.96 0.27 2.47
CA ASP A 11 25.93 1.32 2.13
C ASP A 11 25.52 2.08 0.86
N SER A 12 24.56 1.54 0.10
CA SER A 12 23.98 2.17 -1.09
C SER A 12 22.47 1.94 -1.23
N LEU A 13 21.81 2.76 -2.05
CA LEU A 13 20.37 2.68 -2.30
C LEU A 13 20.01 1.37 -3.04
N GLU A 14 20.85 0.94 -3.97
CA GLU A 14 20.69 -0.29 -4.72
C GLU A 14 20.77 -1.51 -3.78
N GLU A 15 21.70 -1.48 -2.84
CA GLU A 15 21.85 -2.51 -1.81
C GLU A 15 20.64 -2.52 -0.85
N TYR A 16 20.12 -1.35 -0.46
CA TYR A 16 18.90 -1.25 0.33
C TYR A 16 17.71 -1.93 -0.37
N ILE A 17 17.54 -1.66 -1.67
CA ILE A 17 16.44 -2.23 -2.47
C ILE A 17 16.59 -3.74 -2.60
N GLN A 18 17.81 -4.25 -2.80
CA GLN A 18 18.06 -5.69 -2.86
C GLN A 18 17.79 -6.35 -1.50
N LEU A 19 18.29 -5.79 -0.41
CA LEU A 19 18.07 -6.33 0.94
C LEU A 19 16.59 -6.28 1.35
N ALA A 20 15.87 -5.21 1.00
CA ALA A 20 14.43 -5.11 1.23
C ALA A 20 13.64 -6.15 0.43
N LYS A 21 14.03 -6.41 -0.83
CA LYS A 21 13.43 -7.48 -1.66
C LYS A 21 13.72 -8.87 -1.11
N MET A 22 14.94 -9.12 -0.62
CA MET A 22 15.30 -10.41 -0.03
C MET A 22 14.60 -10.67 1.30
N SER A 23 14.45 -9.65 2.16
CA SER A 23 13.63 -9.79 3.38
C SER A 23 12.16 -10.10 3.06
N TRP A 24 11.65 -9.53 1.96
CA TRP A 24 10.29 -9.79 1.45
C TRP A 24 10.11 -11.24 0.99
N GLN A 25 11.10 -11.81 0.28
CA GLN A 25 11.08 -13.22 -0.14
C GLN A 25 11.19 -14.18 1.05
N GLN A 26 11.96 -13.84 2.08
CA GLN A 26 12.07 -14.65 3.28
C GLN A 26 10.79 -14.64 4.12
N GLU A 27 10.07 -13.51 4.19
CA GLU A 27 8.73 -13.45 4.81
C GLU A 27 7.72 -14.31 4.06
N LEU A 28 7.72 -14.31 2.73
CA LEU A 28 6.86 -15.18 1.91
C LEU A 28 7.08 -16.68 2.21
N ILE A 29 8.34 -17.10 2.39
CA ILE A 29 8.69 -18.50 2.71
C ILE A 29 8.25 -18.85 4.15
N TYR A 30 8.44 -17.95 5.10
CA TYR A 30 8.06 -18.18 6.51
C TYR A 30 6.55 -18.30 6.70
N TYR A 31 5.74 -17.54 5.94
CA TYR A 31 4.29 -17.66 5.99
C TYR A 31 3.74 -18.83 5.17
N GLY A 32 4.39 -19.23 4.08
CA GLY A 32 4.03 -20.45 3.33
C GLY A 32 4.26 -21.74 4.12
N THR A 33 5.36 -21.81 4.87
CA THR A 33 5.71 -23.02 5.66
C THR A 33 4.87 -23.20 6.93
N GLN A 34 4.32 -22.13 7.53
CA GLN A 34 3.46 -22.27 8.71
C GLN A 34 2.05 -22.81 8.41
N GLN A 35 1.52 -22.59 7.19
CA GLN A 35 0.24 -23.17 6.80
C GLN A 35 0.33 -24.69 6.56
N GLU A 36 1.45 -25.20 6.03
CA GLU A 36 1.66 -26.65 5.85
C GLU A 36 1.87 -27.38 7.19
N ILE A 37 2.57 -26.78 8.15
CA ILE A 37 2.87 -27.42 9.44
C ILE A 37 1.61 -27.51 10.34
N ALA A 38 0.69 -26.54 10.25
CA ALA A 38 -0.56 -26.58 11.03
C ALA A 38 -1.57 -27.63 10.49
N GLY A 39 -1.45 -28.02 9.22
CA GLY A 39 -2.27 -29.07 8.61
C GLY A 39 -1.81 -30.51 8.91
N GLN A 40 -0.52 -30.72 9.21
CA GLN A 40 0.06 -32.06 9.40
C GLN A 40 0.09 -32.58 10.85
N GLN A 41 -0.35 -31.80 11.85
CA GLN A 41 -0.34 -32.24 13.27
C GLN A 41 -1.70 -32.71 13.82
N ARG A 42 -2.74 -32.84 12.98
CA ARG A 42 -4.01 -33.48 13.37
C ARG A 42 -4.30 -34.70 12.51
N GLY A 43 -3.70 -35.83 12.87
CA GLY A 43 -4.07 -37.12 12.30
C GLY A 43 -2.89 -38.07 12.15
N PHE A 44 -2.33 -38.55 13.25
CA PHE A 44 -1.61 -39.82 13.26
C PHE A 44 -2.30 -40.74 14.24
N ASP A 45 -3.28 -41.47 13.72
CA ASP A 45 -3.63 -42.80 14.23
C ASP A 45 -3.77 -43.74 13.03
N ASN A 46 -3.13 -44.89 13.14
CA ASN A 46 -2.79 -45.84 12.08
C ASN A 46 -3.99 -46.47 11.36
N SER A 47 -3.89 -46.69 10.04
CA SER A 47 -4.03 -48.03 9.45
C SER A 47 -3.73 -48.02 7.95
N GLU A 48 -2.80 -48.88 7.53
CA GLU A 48 -2.64 -49.33 6.14
C GLU A 48 -3.98 -49.82 5.58
N LYS A 49 -4.39 -49.30 4.42
CA LYS A 49 -5.21 -50.03 3.44
C LYS A 49 -5.17 -49.32 2.09
N ASP A 50 -4.86 -50.13 1.08
CA ASP A 50 -4.94 -49.80 -0.34
C ASP A 50 -6.28 -49.14 -0.70
N THR A 51 -6.20 -47.97 -1.35
CA THR A 51 -7.27 -47.49 -2.23
C THR A 51 -6.66 -46.85 -3.46
N ASN A 52 -6.68 -47.61 -4.57
CA ASN A 52 -6.81 -47.05 -5.90
C ASN A 52 -8.09 -46.20 -5.95
N THR A 53 -7.97 -44.89 -6.10
CA THR A 53 -9.08 -44.01 -6.53
C THR A 53 -8.54 -42.79 -7.26
N SER A 54 -8.74 -42.80 -8.59
CA SER A 54 -9.14 -41.70 -9.47
C SER A 54 -8.93 -40.26 -8.99
N SER A 55 -8.11 -39.53 -9.76
CA SER A 55 -8.34 -38.17 -10.27
C SER A 55 -9.44 -37.33 -9.58
N ILE A 56 -9.01 -36.40 -8.74
CA ILE A 56 -9.62 -35.08 -8.65
C ILE A 56 -8.44 -34.10 -8.69
N GLU A 57 -8.06 -33.70 -9.89
CA GLU A 57 -7.43 -32.39 -10.06
C GLU A 57 -8.50 -31.39 -9.60
N GLU A 58 -8.41 -30.95 -8.35
CA GLU A 58 -9.14 -29.76 -7.93
C GLU A 58 -8.65 -28.65 -8.85
N GLU A 59 -9.47 -28.27 -9.83
CA GLU A 59 -9.41 -26.98 -10.48
C GLU A 59 -9.60 -25.93 -9.37
N GLN A 60 -8.52 -25.63 -8.65
CA GLN A 60 -8.44 -24.42 -7.86
C GLN A 60 -8.63 -23.29 -8.85
N GLU A 61 -9.83 -22.71 -8.85
CA GLU A 61 -10.12 -21.46 -9.53
C GLU A 61 -8.97 -20.50 -9.21
N LYS A 62 -8.11 -20.25 -10.20
CA LYS A 62 -6.99 -19.33 -10.04
C LYS A 62 -7.57 -17.94 -9.84
N LYS A 63 -7.73 -17.55 -8.57
CA LYS A 63 -8.17 -16.20 -8.21
C LYS A 63 -7.21 -15.20 -8.81
N GLU A 64 -7.73 -14.16 -9.45
CA GLU A 64 -6.92 -13.09 -10.01
C GLU A 64 -6.15 -12.42 -8.86
N GLN A 65 -4.81 -12.48 -8.89
CA GLN A 65 -3.97 -11.84 -7.87
C GLN A 65 -3.45 -10.50 -8.37
N SER A 66 -3.61 -9.46 -7.56
CA SER A 66 -3.14 -8.11 -7.88
C SER A 66 -2.45 -7.44 -6.71
N ASN A 67 -1.37 -6.70 -6.99
CA ASN A 67 -0.61 -5.94 -6.01
C ASN A 67 -0.76 -4.45 -6.31
N ILE A 68 -1.27 -3.69 -5.36
CA ILE A 68 -1.58 -2.26 -5.52
C ILE A 68 -0.74 -1.43 -4.56
N ASN A 69 0.15 -0.60 -5.10
CA ASN A 69 0.96 0.32 -4.31
C ASN A 69 0.21 1.64 -4.08
N VAL A 70 -0.07 1.95 -2.82
CA VAL A 70 -0.74 3.17 -2.39
C VAL A 70 0.26 4.08 -1.71
N LEU A 71 0.56 5.24 -2.31
CA LEU A 71 1.37 6.26 -1.65
C LEU A 71 0.47 7.23 -0.88
N VAL A 72 0.67 7.28 0.43
CA VAL A 72 -0.06 8.17 1.35
C VAL A 72 0.86 9.31 1.78
N ILE A 73 0.50 10.54 1.40
CA ILE A 73 1.15 11.75 1.91
C ILE A 73 0.36 12.26 3.11
N ASP A 74 0.82 11.90 4.32
CA ASP A 74 0.15 12.20 5.58
C ASP A 74 0.64 13.52 6.19
N ASN A 75 0.01 14.63 5.78
CA ASN A 75 0.27 15.93 6.39
C ASN A 75 -0.69 16.28 7.53
N LEU A 76 -1.63 15.38 7.86
CA LEU A 76 -2.66 15.57 8.91
C LEU A 76 -2.38 14.73 10.16
N ASP A 77 -1.27 13.99 10.18
CA ASP A 77 -0.87 13.08 11.26
C ASP A 77 -1.97 12.04 11.54
N LYS A 78 -2.53 11.47 10.46
CA LYS A 78 -3.60 10.45 10.49
C LYS A 78 -3.11 9.05 10.11
N ILE A 79 -1.81 8.83 10.03
CA ILE A 79 -1.17 7.53 9.80
C ILE A 79 -1.78 6.38 10.62
N ASP A 80 -2.15 6.60 11.89
CA ASP A 80 -2.76 5.55 12.73
C ASP A 80 -4.09 5.03 12.16
N GLN A 81 -4.82 5.85 11.42
CA GLN A 81 -6.05 5.42 10.74
C GLN A 81 -5.76 4.48 9.55
N VAL A 82 -4.62 4.66 8.88
CA VAL A 82 -4.19 3.77 7.79
C VAL A 82 -3.80 2.40 8.36
N PHE A 83 -3.04 2.39 9.45
CA PHE A 83 -2.69 1.16 10.17
C PHE A 83 -3.92 0.45 10.73
N LYS A 84 -4.86 1.20 11.32
CA LYS A 84 -6.15 0.67 11.76
C LYS A 84 -6.94 0.05 10.60
N TYR A 85 -6.98 0.68 9.43
CA TYR A 85 -7.63 0.13 8.24
C TYR A 85 -6.99 -1.19 7.79
N CYS A 86 -5.67 -1.30 7.90
CA CYS A 86 -4.91 -2.52 7.59
C CYS A 86 -5.00 -3.58 8.70
N GLY A 87 -5.62 -3.29 9.85
CA GLY A 87 -5.66 -4.21 10.99
C GLY A 87 -4.30 -4.42 11.67
N THR A 88 -3.35 -3.49 11.49
CA THR A 88 -1.98 -3.60 12.01
C THR A 88 -1.76 -2.65 13.18
N PHE A 89 -1.00 -3.09 14.18
CA PHE A 89 -0.63 -2.24 15.32
C PHE A 89 0.56 -1.36 14.96
N ARG A 90 0.43 -0.05 15.20
CA ARG A 90 1.54 0.91 15.04
C ARG A 90 2.05 1.35 16.40
N LYS A 91 3.38 1.28 16.60
CA LYS A 91 4.03 1.98 17.72
C LYS A 91 4.09 3.48 17.38
N PRO A 92 3.50 4.37 18.20
CA PRO A 92 3.50 5.80 17.91
C PRO A 92 4.91 6.37 17.82
N LYS A 93 5.22 7.06 16.72
CA LYS A 93 6.46 7.80 16.51
C LYS A 93 6.13 9.20 16.02
N LYS A 94 6.70 10.22 16.66
CA LYS A 94 6.50 11.63 16.29
C LYS A 94 7.20 12.00 14.98
N ASN A 95 8.35 11.39 14.68
CA ASN A 95 9.19 11.73 13.54
C ASN A 95 9.43 10.49 12.67
N TYR A 96 8.36 9.94 12.10
CA TYR A 96 8.52 8.85 11.15
C TYR A 96 8.96 9.39 9.79
N TYR A 97 9.93 8.73 9.16
CA TYR A 97 10.46 9.15 7.87
C TYR A 97 9.65 8.58 6.71
N LEU A 98 9.36 7.28 6.77
CA LEU A 98 8.52 6.51 5.88
C LEU A 98 8.05 5.30 6.69
N GLU A 99 6.76 5.01 6.65
CA GLU A 99 6.16 3.86 7.31
C GLU A 99 5.44 2.99 6.28
N TYR A 100 5.35 1.70 6.58
CA TYR A 100 4.75 0.72 5.69
C TYR A 100 3.73 -0.11 6.45
N CYS A 101 2.59 -0.35 5.83
CA CYS A 101 1.66 -1.39 6.22
C CYS A 101 0.96 -1.94 4.98
N SER A 102 0.38 -3.14 5.10
CA SER A 102 -0.32 -3.75 3.98
C SER A 102 -1.62 -4.39 4.43
N LYS A 103 -2.54 -4.56 3.49
CA LYS A 103 -3.81 -5.22 3.70
C LYS A 103 -4.12 -6.17 2.55
N LEU A 104 -4.46 -7.41 2.89
CA LEU A 104 -5.04 -8.35 1.95
C LEU A 104 -6.56 -8.19 1.94
N GLU A 105 -7.14 -8.01 0.76
CA GLU A 105 -8.58 -7.97 0.55
C GLU A 105 -8.94 -9.10 -0.42
N LEU A 106 -10.00 -9.82 -0.10
CA LEU A 106 -10.45 -11.00 -0.83
C LEU A 106 -11.89 -10.78 -1.33
N SER A 107 -12.13 -11.19 -2.57
CA SER A 107 -13.46 -11.46 -3.12
C SER A 107 -13.51 -12.91 -3.63
N ASP A 108 -14.67 -13.31 -4.13
CA ASP A 108 -14.87 -14.66 -4.67
C ASP A 108 -13.92 -14.93 -5.85
N SER A 109 -13.70 -13.93 -6.71
CA SER A 109 -12.91 -14.04 -7.94
C SER A 109 -11.52 -13.40 -7.89
N LYS A 110 -11.23 -12.57 -6.89
CA LYS A 110 -10.02 -11.72 -6.88
C LYS A 110 -9.40 -11.60 -5.49
N GLU A 111 -8.08 -11.65 -5.47
CA GLU A 111 -7.24 -11.36 -4.32
C GLU A 111 -6.42 -10.11 -4.62
N THR A 112 -6.55 -9.09 -3.77
CA THR A 112 -5.82 -7.82 -3.94
C THR A 112 -5.02 -7.51 -2.69
N HIS A 113 -3.70 -7.39 -2.86
CA HIS A 113 -2.79 -6.95 -1.81
C HIS A 113 -2.52 -5.46 -1.95
N PHE A 114 -2.98 -4.66 -0.99
CA PHE A 114 -2.68 -3.23 -0.92
C PHE A 114 -1.43 -2.99 -0.08
N HIS A 115 -0.47 -2.28 -0.65
CA HIS A 115 0.78 -1.86 -0.01
C HIS A 115 0.75 -0.35 0.25
N PHE A 116 0.62 0.05 1.51
CA PHE A 116 0.56 1.46 1.91
C PHE A 116 1.94 1.97 2.30
N TRP A 117 2.48 2.89 1.50
CA TRP A 117 3.70 3.63 1.78
C TRP A 117 3.32 5.01 2.30
N ILE A 118 3.60 5.28 3.57
CA ILE A 118 3.07 6.46 4.28
C ILE A 118 4.21 7.38 4.66
N ILE A 119 4.15 8.62 4.18
CA ILE A 119 5.19 9.62 4.38
C ILE A 119 4.59 10.99 4.68
N ASN A 120 5.22 11.73 5.59
CA ASN A 120 4.87 13.13 5.85
C ASN A 120 5.71 14.06 4.95
N SER A 121 5.08 15.06 4.31
CA SER A 121 5.82 16.02 3.45
C SER A 121 6.87 16.85 4.21
N SER A 122 6.74 16.93 5.54
CA SER A 122 7.65 17.64 6.43
C SER A 122 8.82 16.75 6.90
N SER A 123 8.87 15.48 6.49
CA SER A 123 9.99 14.58 6.79
C SER A 123 11.27 15.09 6.14
N VAL A 124 12.38 15.07 6.89
CA VAL A 124 13.72 15.43 6.36
C VAL A 124 14.16 14.50 5.22
N LYS A 125 13.62 13.27 5.18
CA LYS A 125 13.88 12.27 4.14
C LYS A 125 12.92 12.35 2.97
N TYR A 126 11.97 13.29 2.96
CA TYR A 126 10.95 13.39 1.92
C TYR A 126 11.57 13.55 0.53
N GLN A 127 12.45 14.53 0.34
CA GLN A 127 13.03 14.80 -0.97
C GLN A 127 13.94 13.66 -1.45
N GLU A 128 14.58 12.94 -0.53
CA GLU A 128 15.45 11.81 -0.87
C GLU A 128 14.65 10.60 -1.38
N LEU A 129 13.50 10.32 -0.77
CA LEU A 129 12.76 9.06 -1.01
C LEU A 129 11.64 9.20 -2.04
N ILE A 130 10.98 10.36 -2.09
CA ILE A 130 9.63 10.46 -2.66
C ILE A 130 9.55 10.16 -4.16
N ASP A 131 10.59 10.46 -4.93
CA ASP A 131 10.56 10.31 -6.38
C ASP A 131 10.46 8.84 -6.81
N VAL A 132 11.03 7.92 -6.03
CA VAL A 132 10.88 6.47 -6.23
C VAL A 132 9.42 6.07 -6.03
N TYR A 133 8.80 6.52 -4.94
CA TYR A 133 7.42 6.19 -4.62
C TYR A 133 6.41 6.83 -5.56
N TYR A 134 6.70 8.01 -6.12
CA TYR A 134 5.87 8.57 -7.19
C TYR A 134 5.84 7.68 -8.43
N ARG A 135 6.96 7.05 -8.80
CA ARG A 135 7.02 6.18 -9.98
C ARG A 135 6.28 4.86 -9.76
N THR A 136 6.45 4.26 -8.58
CA THR A 136 5.96 2.91 -8.27
C THR A 136 4.51 2.88 -7.79
N ALA A 137 3.97 3.95 -7.23
CA ALA A 137 2.60 3.98 -6.72
C ALA A 137 1.56 3.85 -7.84
N ASP A 138 0.55 3.01 -7.64
CA ASP A 138 -0.58 2.81 -8.56
C ASP A 138 -1.69 3.84 -8.31
N CYS A 139 -1.83 4.27 -7.06
CA CYS A 139 -2.71 5.37 -6.67
C CYS A 139 -2.11 6.21 -5.54
N TYR A 140 -2.64 7.42 -5.39
CA TYR A 140 -2.14 8.39 -4.41
C TYR A 140 -3.24 8.82 -3.45
N VAL A 141 -2.90 8.93 -2.18
CA VAL A 141 -3.76 9.46 -1.13
C VAL A 141 -3.04 10.66 -0.53
N TYR A 142 -3.61 11.86 -0.67
CA TYR A 142 -3.01 13.09 -0.17
C TYR A 142 -3.87 13.69 0.94
N LEU A 143 -3.34 13.71 2.17
CA LEU A 143 -3.98 14.32 3.32
C LEU A 143 -3.62 15.80 3.35
N ASN A 144 -4.58 16.65 2.98
CA ASN A 144 -4.39 18.08 2.76
C ASN A 144 -4.82 18.92 3.98
N LYS A 145 -3.89 19.74 4.49
CA LYS A 145 -4.22 20.89 5.34
C LYS A 145 -4.55 22.07 4.41
N LYS A 146 -5.69 22.76 4.61
CA LYS A 146 -6.11 23.90 3.77
C LYS A 146 -5.03 24.99 3.66
N SER A 147 -4.32 25.26 4.76
CA SER A 147 -3.20 26.22 4.80
C SER A 147 -1.99 25.80 3.95
N LYS A 148 -1.93 24.55 3.50
CA LYS A 148 -0.84 23.95 2.73
C LYS A 148 -1.25 23.57 1.31
N GLU A 149 -2.27 24.23 0.75
CA GLU A 149 -2.75 23.97 -0.62
C GLU A 149 -1.66 24.10 -1.69
N HIS A 150 -0.75 25.05 -1.53
CA HIS A 150 0.43 25.21 -2.40
C HIS A 150 1.32 23.95 -2.43
N GLN A 151 1.39 23.19 -1.35
CA GLN A 151 2.15 21.93 -1.29
C GLN A 151 1.46 20.84 -2.11
N PHE A 152 0.12 20.81 -2.08
CA PHE A 152 -0.65 19.89 -2.93
C PHE A 152 -0.43 20.18 -4.42
N LEU A 153 -0.41 21.46 -4.82
CA LEU A 153 -0.15 21.83 -6.22
C LEU A 153 1.24 21.37 -6.68
N ARG A 154 2.28 21.57 -5.86
CA ARG A 154 3.64 21.05 -6.15
C ARG A 154 3.69 19.53 -6.24
N PHE A 155 2.99 18.84 -5.35
CA PHE A 155 2.84 17.38 -5.41
C PHE A 155 2.17 16.96 -6.73
N LEU A 156 1.07 17.62 -7.10
CA LEU A 156 0.31 17.32 -8.31
C LEU A 156 1.17 17.51 -9.57
N GLU A 157 1.94 18.59 -9.65
CA GLU A 157 2.87 18.84 -10.75
C GLU A 157 3.92 17.74 -10.87
N LYS A 158 4.53 17.33 -9.75
CA LYS A 158 5.49 16.22 -9.74
C LYS A 158 4.86 14.91 -10.20
N VAL A 159 3.68 14.55 -9.68
CA VAL A 159 2.96 13.33 -10.06
C VAL A 159 2.59 13.36 -11.55
N LYS A 160 2.16 14.50 -12.10
CA LYS A 160 1.88 14.66 -13.53
C LYS A 160 3.14 14.46 -14.38
N LEU A 161 4.26 15.04 -13.97
CA LEU A 161 5.52 14.91 -14.70
C LEU A 161 6.01 13.46 -14.75
N VAL A 162 5.81 12.71 -13.66
CA VAL A 162 6.21 11.30 -13.55
C VAL A 162 5.22 10.36 -14.25
N ASN A 163 3.94 10.71 -14.30
CA ASN A 163 2.87 9.87 -14.83
C ASN A 163 2.22 10.40 -16.11
N LYS A 164 2.99 11.08 -16.98
CA LYS A 164 2.48 11.71 -18.22
C LYS A 164 1.57 10.80 -19.06
N ASN A 165 1.79 9.49 -19.01
CA ASN A 165 1.06 8.49 -19.81
C ASN A 165 0.13 7.58 -18.98
N LYS A 166 0.01 7.81 -17.66
CA LYS A 166 -0.78 6.95 -16.76
C LYS A 166 -1.89 7.76 -16.10
N ASN A 167 -3.14 7.31 -16.27
CA ASN A 167 -4.32 7.89 -15.62
C ASN A 167 -4.45 7.43 -14.15
N LYS A 168 -3.44 7.69 -13.33
CA LYS A 168 -3.46 7.33 -11.91
C LYS A 168 -4.35 8.30 -11.13
N LYS A 169 -5.20 7.76 -10.26
CA LYS A 169 -6.10 8.57 -9.42
C LYS A 169 -5.37 9.14 -8.19
N ILE A 170 -5.76 10.34 -7.81
CA ILE A 170 -5.30 11.06 -6.63
C ILE A 170 -6.51 11.32 -5.73
N PHE A 171 -6.55 10.68 -4.57
CA PHE A 171 -7.55 10.93 -3.54
C PHE A 171 -7.09 12.05 -2.62
N LYS A 172 -7.61 13.26 -2.84
CA LYS A 172 -7.31 14.43 -2.02
C LYS A 172 -8.30 14.51 -0.86
N ILE A 173 -7.82 14.27 0.35
CA ILE A 173 -8.64 14.25 1.56
C ILE A 173 -8.33 15.48 2.40
N GLY A 174 -9.36 16.19 2.84
CA GLY A 174 -9.21 17.33 3.73
C GLY A 174 -10.51 18.07 3.90
N ASN A 175 -10.52 19.07 4.78
CA ASN A 175 -11.71 19.86 5.07
C ASN A 175 -12.01 20.83 3.91
N CYS A 176 -12.50 20.29 2.80
CA CYS A 176 -12.96 21.04 1.64
C CYS A 176 -14.42 21.45 1.91
N ARG A 177 -14.66 22.70 2.29
CA ARG A 177 -16.03 23.26 2.17
C ARG A 177 -16.48 23.12 0.71
N ARG A 178 -17.75 22.80 0.47
CA ARG A 178 -18.35 22.76 -0.89
C ARG A 178 -17.85 23.99 -1.66
N ILE A 179 -17.05 23.78 -2.68
CA ILE A 179 -16.52 24.86 -3.50
C ILE A 179 -17.65 25.24 -4.45
N SER A 180 -18.43 26.25 -4.09
CA SER A 180 -19.49 26.79 -4.95
C SER A 180 -18.97 27.82 -5.97
N SER A 181 -17.66 28.06 -6.06
CA SER A 181 -17.11 29.11 -6.93
C SER A 181 -15.63 28.94 -7.28
N ILE A 182 -15.26 27.81 -7.88
CA ILE A 182 -14.08 27.78 -8.77
C ILE A 182 -14.62 27.47 -10.16
N GLN A 183 -15.18 28.49 -10.79
CA GLN A 183 -15.39 28.49 -12.23
C GLN A 183 -14.05 28.85 -12.90
N ASN A 184 -13.66 28.03 -13.88
CA ASN A 184 -12.83 28.40 -15.04
C ASN A 184 -11.31 28.21 -15.03
N LEU A 185 -10.75 27.22 -14.33
CA LEU A 185 -9.42 26.69 -14.70
C LEU A 185 -9.38 25.17 -14.44
N GLN A 186 -9.22 24.37 -15.51
CA GLN A 186 -8.80 22.94 -15.51
C GLN A 186 -9.87 21.82 -15.62
N THR A 187 -10.91 21.99 -16.42
CA THR A 187 -11.99 20.98 -16.61
C THR A 187 -11.56 19.63 -17.22
N ILE A 188 -10.35 19.49 -17.76
CA ILE A 188 -9.84 18.19 -18.26
C ILE A 188 -8.99 17.45 -17.19
N ASN A 189 -8.39 18.18 -16.25
CA ASN A 189 -7.45 17.63 -15.24
C ASN A 189 -8.13 17.24 -13.91
N GLU A 190 -9.38 17.64 -13.68
CA GLU A 190 -10.11 17.27 -12.45
C GLU A 190 -10.51 15.79 -12.41
N ASN A 191 -10.58 15.09 -13.55
CA ASN A 191 -11.04 13.70 -13.62
C ASN A 191 -10.14 12.69 -12.87
N GLN A 192 -8.87 13.05 -12.61
CA GLN A 192 -7.94 12.22 -11.84
C GLN A 192 -7.97 12.53 -10.33
N ILE A 193 -8.52 13.67 -9.92
CA ILE A 193 -8.49 14.12 -8.52
C ILE A 193 -9.85 13.91 -7.87
N VAL A 194 -9.94 12.92 -6.98
CA VAL A 194 -11.14 12.65 -6.20
C VAL A 194 -11.03 13.38 -4.86
N LYS A 195 -11.85 14.43 -4.66
CA LYS A 195 -11.88 15.22 -3.42
C LYS A 195 -12.79 14.53 -2.40
N LEU A 196 -12.27 14.18 -1.22
CA LEU A 196 -12.98 13.44 -0.17
C LEU A 196 -12.90 14.14 1.18
N ARG A 197 -13.87 13.87 2.07
CA ARG A 197 -13.98 14.56 3.36
C ARG A 197 -13.05 14.00 4.42
N ASN A 198 -12.92 12.68 4.46
CA ASN A 198 -12.16 11.98 5.48
C ASN A 198 -11.38 10.79 4.91
N LEU A 199 -10.39 10.32 5.67
CA LEU A 199 -9.49 9.26 5.24
C LEU A 199 -10.18 7.90 5.15
N GLN A 200 -11.16 7.62 6.01
CA GLN A 200 -11.91 6.36 5.95
C GLN A 200 -12.66 6.21 4.61
N GLU A 201 -13.31 7.27 4.16
CA GLU A 201 -13.94 7.36 2.84
C GLU A 201 -12.90 7.22 1.71
N GLY A 202 -11.73 7.84 1.89
CA GLY A 202 -10.56 7.69 1.00
C GLY A 202 -10.13 6.25 0.80
N LEU A 203 -9.86 5.54 1.89
CA LEU A 203 -9.42 4.15 1.84
C LEU A 203 -10.50 3.23 1.26
N LYS A 204 -11.78 3.50 1.55
CA LYS A 204 -12.90 2.80 0.91
C LYS A 204 -12.91 3.01 -0.60
N LYS A 205 -12.72 4.25 -1.08
CA LYS A 205 -12.68 4.57 -2.50
C LYS A 205 -11.44 4.00 -3.22
N VAL A 206 -10.32 3.90 -2.53
CA VAL A 206 -9.13 3.18 -3.02
C VAL A 206 -9.47 1.71 -3.24
N ARG A 207 -10.09 1.06 -2.25
CA ARG A 207 -10.54 -0.34 -2.39
C ARG A 207 -11.49 -0.53 -3.58
N GLU A 208 -12.55 0.28 -3.66
CA GLU A 208 -13.55 0.27 -4.74
C GLU A 208 -12.99 0.56 -6.14
N GLN A 209 -11.74 1.05 -6.26
CA GLN A 209 -11.12 1.26 -7.58
C GLN A 209 -10.58 -0.06 -8.18
N TYR A 210 -10.28 -1.06 -7.34
CA TYR A 210 -9.59 -2.28 -7.75
C TYR A 210 -10.43 -3.56 -7.51
N PHE A 211 -11.62 -3.40 -6.94
CA PHE A 211 -12.69 -4.38 -6.77
C PHE A 211 -13.93 -3.89 -7.51
#